data_AF-A0A9N9J9L1-F1
#
_entry.id   AF-A0A9N9J9L1-F1
#
_cell.length_a   1.000
_cell.length_b   1.000
_cell.length_c   1.000
_cell.angle_alpha   90.00
_cell.angle_beta   90.00
_cell.angle_gamma   90.00
#
_symmetry.space_group_name_H-M   'P 1'
#
loop_
_entity.id
_entity.type
_entity.pdbx_description
1 polymer ?
#
loop_
_entity_poly.entity_id
_entity_poly.type
_entity_poly.pdbx_seq_one_letter_code
_entity_poly.pdbx_strand_id
1 'polypeptide(L)'
;LDDEQKKMHDAYKKCMYCKTQLPDEGKNRVIDHDHITGKFRGAMHSSCNLKLRIDPETIKIPVLLCNGSGYDFHHLMQEIAKVTDKKIVPIANNSEQYITFSVGQLQFIDSLKFSLPGLAKMAENLRDEKKGQTKTPEQLAKCFPIMSKFISPNLLSLLTRKGIFPYQWLNSKTKFNETQLPSRKDFNSDLDGYNYCEHGCENKECKHEKIYTISQKDYDFAWT
;
A
#
# COMPACT_ATOMS: atom_id res chain seq x y z
N LEU A 1 33.39 12.63 1.37
CA LEU A 1 33.64 11.66 2.46
C LEU A 1 34.61 12.30 3.42
N ASP A 2 34.12 12.64 4.60
CA ASP A 2 34.99 13.05 5.70
C ASP A 2 35.84 11.86 6.19
N ASP A 3 36.83 12.15 7.03
CA ASP A 3 37.76 11.12 7.51
C ASP A 3 37.11 10.13 8.48
N GLU A 4 35.98 10.50 9.09
CA GLU A 4 35.19 9.61 9.94
C GLU A 4 34.50 8.53 9.09
N GLN A 5 33.88 8.93 7.98
CA GLN A 5 33.23 8.02 7.03
C GLN A 5 34.22 7.06 6.37
N LYS A 6 35.47 7.49 6.09
CA LYS A 6 36.52 6.60 5.60
C LYS A 6 36.87 5.52 6.65
N LYS A 7 37.08 5.93 7.91
CA LYS A 7 37.33 4.98 9.01
C LYS A 7 36.17 4.00 9.19
N MET A 8 34.93 4.49 9.12
CA MET A 8 33.74 3.64 9.17
C MET A 8 33.71 2.65 8.01
N HIS A 9 33.94 3.13 6.77
CA HIS A 9 34.01 2.27 5.59
C HIS A 9 35.04 1.16 5.75
N ASP A 10 36.23 1.47 6.25
CA ASP A 10 37.34 0.52 6.40
C ASP A 10 37.05 -0.53 7.49
N ALA A 11 36.28 -0.17 8.50
CA ALA A 11 35.80 -1.07 9.55
C ALA A 11 34.79 -2.13 9.05
N TYR A 12 34.08 -1.89 7.95
CA TYR A 12 33.13 -2.87 7.42
C TYR A 12 33.82 -4.09 6.79
N LYS A 13 33.64 -5.27 7.39
CA LYS A 13 34.13 -6.54 6.85
C LYS A 13 33.12 -7.30 5.98
N LYS A 14 31.83 -6.94 6.08
CA LYS A 14 30.75 -7.56 5.32
C LYS A 14 29.95 -6.52 4.56
N CYS A 15 29.48 -6.89 3.38
CA CYS A 15 28.68 -6.04 2.50
C CYS A 15 27.35 -5.73 3.17
N MET A 16 26.97 -4.45 3.19
CA MET A 16 25.74 -4.02 3.85
C MET A 16 24.45 -4.58 3.24
N TYR A 17 24.47 -4.96 1.95
CA TYR A 17 23.30 -5.52 1.27
C TYR A 17 23.20 -7.04 1.39
N CYS A 18 24.17 -7.78 0.82
CA CYS A 18 24.11 -9.25 0.76
C CYS A 18 24.67 -9.94 2.01
N LYS A 19 25.27 -9.18 2.94
CA LYS A 19 25.84 -9.68 4.20
C LYS A 19 27.02 -10.65 4.05
N THR A 20 27.58 -10.82 2.85
CA THR A 20 28.78 -11.64 2.60
C THR A 20 30.07 -10.81 2.75
N GLN A 21 31.22 -11.48 2.81
CA GLN A 21 32.53 -10.86 3.05
C GLN A 21 32.88 -9.82 1.97
N LEU A 22 33.39 -8.67 2.39
CA LEU A 22 33.99 -7.68 1.49
C LEU A 22 35.46 -8.03 1.26
N PRO A 23 35.98 -7.81 0.05
CA PRO A 23 37.42 -7.85 -0.15
C PRO A 23 38.07 -6.74 0.69
N ASP A 24 39.27 -6.99 1.22
CA ASP A 24 39.95 -5.99 2.04
C ASP A 24 40.24 -4.71 1.23
N GLU A 25 40.59 -4.86 -0.05
CA GLU A 25 40.85 -3.74 -0.97
C GLU A 25 40.35 -4.03 -2.40
N GLY A 26 40.32 -2.99 -3.23
CA GLY A 26 40.03 -3.08 -4.67
C GLY A 26 38.63 -2.63 -5.08
N LYS A 27 38.38 -2.61 -6.40
CA LYS A 27 37.18 -2.01 -7.03
C LYS A 27 35.85 -2.67 -6.62
N ASN A 28 35.90 -3.86 -6.02
CA ASN A 28 34.71 -4.55 -5.53
C ASN A 28 34.39 -4.25 -4.06
N ARG A 29 35.06 -3.26 -3.46
CA ARG A 29 34.67 -2.62 -2.21
C ARG A 29 34.37 -1.16 -2.53
N VAL A 30 33.11 -0.78 -2.45
CA VAL A 30 32.64 0.57 -2.76
C VAL A 30 31.88 1.16 -1.59
N ILE A 31 31.87 2.49 -1.56
CA ILE A 31 31.14 3.28 -0.58
C ILE A 31 29.70 3.44 -1.06
N ASP A 32 28.75 2.92 -0.28
CA ASP A 32 27.33 3.15 -0.48
C ASP A 32 26.91 4.41 0.29
N HIS A 33 26.10 5.24 -0.38
CA HIS A 33 25.49 6.43 0.19
C HIS A 33 24.03 6.52 -0.28
N ASP A 34 23.22 7.16 0.55
CA ASP A 34 21.85 7.51 0.18
C ASP A 34 21.90 8.49 -1.00
N HIS A 35 21.27 8.15 -2.12
CA HIS A 35 21.29 8.97 -3.34
C HIS A 35 20.34 10.18 -3.26
N ILE A 36 19.49 10.24 -2.23
CA ILE A 36 18.61 11.37 -1.94
C ILE A 36 19.28 12.29 -0.90
N THR A 37 19.78 11.73 0.20
CA THR A 37 20.33 12.55 1.32
C THR A 37 21.84 12.73 1.30
N GLY A 38 22.56 11.97 0.47
CA GLY A 38 24.03 11.94 0.42
C GLY A 38 24.71 11.26 1.62
N LYS A 39 23.94 10.80 2.62
CA LYS A 39 24.48 10.22 3.85
C LYS A 39 25.14 8.86 3.59
N PHE A 40 26.30 8.65 4.20
CA PHE A 40 27.00 7.37 4.18
C PHE A 40 26.13 6.26 4.80
N ARG A 41 26.08 5.10 4.14
CA ARG A 41 25.29 3.93 4.59
C ARG A 41 26.16 2.73 4.94
N GLY A 42 27.33 2.60 4.33
CA GLY A 42 28.28 1.53 4.63
C GLY A 42 29.15 1.14 3.45
N ALA A 43 29.90 0.05 3.61
CA ALA A 43 30.66 -0.56 2.53
C ALA A 43 29.87 -1.70 1.86
N MET A 44 29.97 -1.78 0.53
CA MET A 44 29.24 -2.74 -0.30
C MET A 44 30.09 -3.29 -1.44
N HIS A 45 29.68 -4.44 -2.00
CA HIS A 45 30.20 -4.87 -3.30
C HIS A 45 29.72 -3.91 -4.39
N SER A 46 30.55 -3.71 -5.42
CA SER A 46 30.19 -2.83 -6.55
C SER A 46 28.87 -3.26 -7.21
N SER A 47 28.70 -4.56 -7.44
CA SER A 47 27.46 -5.12 -8.00
C SER A 47 26.25 -4.97 -7.08
N CYS A 48 26.45 -5.03 -5.76
CA CYS A 48 25.36 -4.82 -4.80
C CYS A 48 24.96 -3.34 -4.73
N ASN A 49 25.92 -2.43 -4.82
CA ASN A 49 25.68 -0.99 -4.83
C ASN A 49 24.85 -0.58 -6.05
N LEU A 50 25.20 -1.11 -7.23
CA LEU A 50 24.45 -0.85 -8.47
C LEU A 50 22.99 -1.30 -8.39
N LYS A 51 22.68 -2.39 -7.67
CA LYS A 51 21.29 -2.85 -7.46
C LYS A 51 20.46 -1.89 -6.60
N LEU A 52 21.11 -1.10 -5.74
CA LEU A 52 20.45 -0.14 -4.86
C LEU A 52 20.49 1.29 -5.41
N ARG A 53 21.01 1.49 -6.62
CA ARG A 53 21.12 2.81 -7.23
C ARG A 53 19.72 3.38 -7.42
N ILE A 54 19.45 4.47 -6.70
CA ILE A 54 18.27 5.31 -6.90
C ILE A 54 18.76 6.53 -7.65
N ASP A 55 18.13 6.81 -8.78
CA ASP A 55 18.35 8.04 -9.52
C ASP A 55 17.08 8.90 -9.38
N PRO A 56 17.15 9.99 -8.60
CA PRO A 56 16.00 10.87 -8.38
C PRO A 56 15.43 11.50 -9.65
N GLU A 57 16.15 11.51 -10.77
CA GLU A 57 15.63 12.06 -12.03
C GLU A 57 14.86 11.03 -12.85
N THR A 58 15.25 9.74 -12.75
CA THR A 58 14.70 8.67 -13.59
C THR A 58 13.83 7.67 -12.85
N ILE A 59 13.89 7.64 -11.51
CA ILE A 59 13.09 6.70 -10.71
C ILE A 59 11.59 6.91 -10.97
N LYS A 60 10.88 5.80 -11.18
CA LYS A 60 9.42 5.78 -11.24
C LYS A 60 8.87 5.35 -9.88
N ILE A 61 7.97 6.16 -9.35
CA ILE A 61 7.23 5.89 -8.12
C ILE A 61 5.84 5.38 -8.54
N PRO A 62 5.56 4.09 -8.36
CA PRO A 62 4.26 3.53 -8.72
C PRO A 62 3.19 4.01 -7.74
N VAL A 63 2.06 4.48 -8.28
CA VAL A 63 0.83 4.80 -7.56
C VAL A 63 -0.21 3.78 -8.00
N LEU A 64 -0.49 2.80 -7.12
CA LEU A 64 -1.38 1.69 -7.43
C LEU A 64 -2.82 2.03 -7.04
N LEU A 65 -3.74 1.96 -8.00
CA LEU A 65 -5.16 2.11 -7.77
C LEU A 65 -5.88 0.82 -8.17
N CYS A 66 -6.82 0.35 -7.35
CA CYS A 66 -7.61 -0.83 -7.65
C CYS A 66 -8.79 -0.44 -8.55
N ASN A 67 -8.79 -0.89 -9.80
CA ASN A 67 -9.74 -0.48 -10.83
C ASN A 67 -9.69 1.02 -11.17
N GLY A 68 -8.50 1.62 -11.11
CA GLY A 68 -8.33 3.06 -11.33
C GLY A 68 -8.85 3.52 -12.70
N SER A 69 -8.76 2.68 -13.73
CA SER A 69 -9.29 3.00 -15.07
C SER A 69 -10.82 3.09 -15.12
N GLY A 70 -11.52 2.41 -14.22
CA GLY A 70 -12.98 2.40 -14.16
C GLY A 70 -13.57 3.55 -13.33
N TYR A 71 -12.76 4.24 -12.53
CA TYR A 71 -13.26 5.26 -11.58
C TYR A 71 -12.38 6.51 -11.56
N ASP A 72 -11.14 6.39 -11.10
CA ASP A 72 -10.34 7.54 -10.67
C ASP A 72 -9.56 8.22 -11.81
N PHE A 73 -9.06 7.44 -12.77
CA PHE A 73 -8.04 7.91 -13.72
C PHE A 73 -8.50 9.08 -14.57
N HIS A 74 -9.75 9.08 -15.02
CA HIS A 74 -10.28 10.14 -15.85
C HIS A 74 -10.28 11.49 -15.09
N HIS A 75 -10.79 11.48 -13.85
CA HIS A 75 -10.81 12.66 -13.00
C HIS A 75 -9.39 13.10 -12.60
N LEU A 76 -8.52 12.17 -12.24
CA LEU A 76 -7.13 12.47 -11.90
C LEU A 76 -6.39 13.10 -13.09
N MET A 77 -6.52 12.55 -14.30
CA MET A 77 -5.87 13.12 -15.48
C MET A 77 -6.37 14.55 -15.77
N GLN A 78 -7.67 14.80 -15.64
CA GLN A 78 -8.26 16.13 -15.83
C GLN A 78 -7.73 17.16 -14.83
N GLU A 79 -7.64 16.80 -13.54
CA GLU A 79 -7.17 17.73 -12.52
C GLU A 79 -5.65 17.89 -12.54
N ILE A 80 -4.89 16.81 -12.76
CA ILE A 80 -3.43 16.86 -12.87
C ILE A 80 -3.01 17.77 -14.03
N ALA A 81 -3.69 17.67 -15.18
CA ALA A 81 -3.39 18.51 -16.34
C ALA A 81 -3.54 20.02 -16.07
N LYS A 82 -4.29 20.43 -15.04
CA LYS A 82 -4.45 21.84 -14.64
C LYS A 82 -3.37 22.34 -13.69
N VAL A 83 -2.72 21.44 -12.94
CA VAL A 83 -1.80 21.81 -11.84
C VAL A 83 -0.34 21.53 -12.15
N THR A 84 -0.02 20.92 -13.29
CA THR A 84 1.36 20.67 -13.68
C THR A 84 1.59 20.83 -15.17
N ASP A 85 2.73 21.44 -15.53
CA ASP A 85 3.21 21.52 -16.91
C ASP A 85 3.97 20.25 -17.36
N LYS A 86 4.12 19.27 -16.45
CA LYS A 86 4.78 18.01 -16.78
C LYS A 86 3.95 17.23 -17.79
N LYS A 87 4.63 16.72 -18.82
CA LYS A 87 4.01 15.87 -19.84
C LYS A 87 3.35 14.64 -19.19
N ILE A 88 2.06 14.48 -19.46
CA ILE A 88 1.30 13.26 -19.12
C ILE A 88 1.52 12.25 -20.25
N VAL A 89 1.95 11.04 -19.90
CA VAL A 89 2.20 9.96 -20.84
C VAL A 89 1.28 8.78 -20.52
N PRO A 90 0.12 8.65 -21.18
CA PRO A 90 -0.80 7.55 -20.97
C PRO A 90 -0.45 6.31 -21.81
N ILE A 91 -0.72 5.13 -21.26
CA ILE A 91 -0.88 3.88 -22.01
C ILE A 91 -2.36 3.51 -21.91
N ALA A 92 -3.06 3.70 -23.01
CA ALA A 92 -4.51 3.56 -23.07
C ALA A 92 -4.92 2.42 -24.00
N ASN A 93 -5.96 1.69 -23.62
CA ASN A 93 -6.66 0.77 -24.52
C ASN A 93 -7.59 1.54 -25.46
N ASN A 94 -8.23 2.59 -24.95
CA ASN A 94 -9.08 3.52 -25.68
C ASN A 94 -9.13 4.87 -24.93
N SER A 95 -9.92 5.84 -25.38
CA SER A 95 -10.02 7.19 -24.78
C SER A 95 -10.57 7.22 -23.35
N GLU A 96 -11.18 6.14 -22.87
CA GLU A 96 -11.82 6.04 -21.55
C GLU A 96 -11.09 5.06 -20.61
N GLN A 97 -10.33 4.10 -21.16
CA GLN A 97 -9.71 3.02 -20.42
C GLN A 97 -8.18 3.11 -20.51
N TYR A 98 -7.56 3.61 -19.45
CA TYR A 98 -6.12 3.74 -19.31
C TYR A 98 -5.55 2.61 -18.46
N ILE A 99 -4.57 1.85 -18.97
CA ILE A 99 -3.86 0.83 -18.16
C ILE A 99 -2.97 1.51 -17.13
N THR A 100 -2.26 2.55 -17.56
CA THR A 100 -1.37 3.35 -16.73
C THR A 100 -1.20 4.73 -17.36
N PHE A 101 -0.86 5.73 -16.55
CA PHE A 101 -0.33 6.99 -17.06
C PHE A 101 0.78 7.50 -16.15
N SER A 102 1.74 8.23 -16.73
CA SER A 102 2.88 8.79 -15.99
C SER A 102 2.88 10.30 -16.03
N VAL A 103 3.28 10.92 -14.92
CA VAL A 103 3.47 12.37 -14.77
C VAL A 103 4.76 12.60 -14.00
N GLY A 104 5.82 13.04 -14.70
CA GLY A 104 7.16 13.10 -14.13
C GLY A 104 7.62 11.72 -13.64
N GLN A 105 7.94 11.61 -12.35
CA GLN A 105 8.36 10.36 -11.71
C GLN A 105 7.17 9.49 -11.26
N LEU A 106 5.96 10.03 -11.16
CA LEU A 106 4.80 9.25 -10.73
C LEU A 106 4.29 8.39 -11.89
N GLN A 107 4.00 7.12 -11.60
CA GLN A 107 3.38 6.20 -12.55
C GLN A 107 2.10 5.63 -11.92
N PHE A 108 0.95 6.09 -12.38
CA PHE A 108 -0.35 5.62 -11.93
C PHE A 108 -0.69 4.33 -12.65
N ILE A 109 -1.02 3.28 -11.92
CA ILE A 109 -1.18 1.91 -12.44
C ILE A 109 -2.51 1.35 -11.96
N ASP A 110 -3.34 0.89 -12.89
CA ASP A 110 -4.55 0.14 -12.53
C ASP A 110 -4.15 -1.31 -12.23
N SER A 111 -4.20 -1.66 -10.95
CA SER A 111 -3.76 -2.97 -10.48
C SER A 111 -4.54 -4.12 -11.13
N LEU A 112 -5.84 -3.94 -11.42
CA LEU A 112 -6.69 -5.00 -12.00
C LEU A 112 -6.31 -5.34 -13.45
N LYS A 113 -5.70 -4.40 -14.19
CA LYS A 113 -5.23 -4.66 -15.57
C LYS A 113 -3.99 -5.55 -15.59
N PHE A 114 -3.36 -5.80 -14.44
CA PHE A 114 -2.23 -6.70 -14.27
C PHE A 114 -2.64 -8.04 -13.63
N SER A 115 -3.87 -8.49 -13.88
CA SER A 115 -4.41 -9.78 -13.43
C SER A 115 -4.44 -9.97 -11.92
N LEU A 116 -4.44 -8.86 -11.18
CA LEU A 116 -4.70 -8.88 -9.76
C LEU A 116 -6.20 -9.08 -9.54
N PRO A 117 -6.63 -9.99 -8.64
CA PRO A 117 -8.04 -10.18 -8.36
C PRO A 117 -8.59 -8.96 -7.60
N GLY A 118 -9.91 -8.77 -7.60
CA GLY A 118 -10.54 -7.70 -6.83
C GLY A 118 -10.14 -7.71 -5.35
N LEU A 119 -10.18 -6.54 -4.70
CA LEU A 119 -9.73 -6.38 -3.31
C LEU A 119 -10.38 -7.38 -2.33
N ALA A 120 -11.66 -7.70 -2.53
CA ALA A 120 -12.36 -8.71 -1.74
C ALA A 120 -11.66 -10.07 -1.81
N LYS A 121 -11.36 -10.54 -3.03
CA LYS A 121 -10.73 -11.83 -3.26
C LYS A 121 -9.27 -11.84 -2.81
N MET A 122 -8.55 -10.71 -2.93
CA MET A 122 -7.21 -10.58 -2.32
C MET A 122 -7.26 -10.73 -0.81
N ALA A 123 -8.18 -10.02 -0.14
CA ALA A 123 -8.36 -10.08 1.30
C ALA A 123 -8.75 -11.49 1.77
N GLU A 124 -9.63 -12.17 1.02
CA GLU A 124 -9.98 -13.57 1.26
C GLU A 124 -8.79 -14.51 1.12
N ASN A 125 -8.01 -14.40 0.04
CA ASN A 125 -6.83 -15.24 -0.19
C ASN A 125 -5.75 -15.08 0.89
N LEU A 126 -5.75 -13.95 1.62
CA LEU A 126 -4.86 -13.73 2.75
C LEU A 126 -5.30 -14.50 4.01
N ARG A 127 -6.56 -14.95 4.08
CA ARG A 127 -7.10 -15.82 5.12
C ARG A 127 -6.85 -17.27 4.74
N ASP A 128 -6.50 -18.10 5.71
CA ASP A 128 -6.13 -19.50 5.46
C ASP A 128 -7.40 -20.36 5.30
N GLU A 129 -7.98 -20.38 4.10
CA GLU A 129 -9.23 -21.09 3.81
C GLU A 129 -9.11 -22.61 4.05
N LYS A 130 -7.92 -23.19 3.93
CA LYS A 130 -7.70 -24.65 4.04
C LYS A 130 -7.84 -25.20 5.47
N LYS A 131 -7.96 -24.34 6.49
CA LYS A 131 -8.02 -24.78 7.91
C LYS A 131 -9.15 -24.14 8.72
N GLY A 132 -9.95 -23.25 8.14
CA GLY A 132 -10.94 -22.47 8.91
C GLY A 132 -10.32 -21.63 10.05
N GLN A 133 -8.99 -21.41 10.02
CA GLN A 133 -8.25 -20.70 11.05
C GLN A 133 -7.79 -19.34 10.54
N THR A 134 -8.16 -18.29 11.26
CA THR A 134 -7.61 -16.95 11.07
C THR A 134 -6.11 -17.00 11.40
N LYS A 135 -5.26 -16.46 10.53
CA LYS A 135 -3.82 -16.33 10.82
C LYS A 135 -3.63 -15.59 12.15
N THR A 136 -2.70 -16.06 12.97
CA THR A 136 -2.36 -15.38 14.23
C THR A 136 -1.72 -14.02 13.94
N PRO A 137 -1.74 -13.07 14.89
CA PRO A 137 -1.06 -11.79 14.74
C PRO A 137 0.42 -11.94 14.34
N GLU A 138 1.12 -12.95 14.85
CA GLU A 138 2.53 -13.21 14.53
C GLU A 138 2.71 -13.67 13.08
N GLN A 139 1.78 -14.49 12.57
CA GLN A 139 1.78 -14.91 11.17
C GLN A 139 1.46 -13.72 10.25
N LEU A 140 0.51 -12.86 10.65
CA LEU A 140 0.17 -11.65 9.90
C LEU A 140 1.30 -10.64 9.89
N ALA A 141 2.01 -10.47 11.01
CA ALA A 141 3.19 -9.60 11.06
C ALA A 141 4.30 -10.08 10.10
N LYS A 142 4.44 -11.40 9.90
CA LYS A 142 5.35 -11.94 8.88
C LYS A 142 4.87 -11.67 7.45
N CYS A 143 3.56 -11.69 7.20
CA CYS A 143 2.99 -11.33 5.90
C CYS A 143 3.07 -9.82 5.62
N PHE A 144 2.97 -8.98 6.66
CA PHE A 144 2.94 -7.52 6.57
C PHE A 144 4.04 -6.87 7.41
N PRO A 145 5.33 -7.14 7.14
CA PRO A 145 6.45 -6.78 8.02
C PRO A 145 6.66 -5.27 8.16
N ILE A 146 6.15 -4.47 7.22
CA ILE A 146 6.19 -3.02 7.28
C ILE A 146 5.01 -2.51 8.10
N MET A 147 3.78 -2.88 7.73
CA MET A 147 2.56 -2.41 8.40
C MET A 147 2.53 -2.83 9.88
N SER A 148 3.05 -4.02 10.23
CA SER A 148 3.08 -4.51 11.60
C SER A 148 3.98 -3.72 12.55
N LYS A 149 4.80 -2.80 12.03
CA LYS A 149 5.57 -1.86 12.85
C LYS A 149 4.73 -0.68 13.35
N PHE A 150 3.63 -0.39 12.66
CA PHE A 150 2.79 0.79 12.90
C PHE A 150 1.38 0.41 13.38
N ILE A 151 0.94 -0.83 13.12
CA ILE A 151 -0.37 -1.32 13.50
C ILE A 151 -0.23 -2.27 14.70
N SER A 152 -1.03 -2.05 15.73
CA SER A 152 -1.05 -2.91 16.92
C SER A 152 -1.44 -4.36 16.56
N PRO A 153 -0.87 -5.38 17.23
CA PRO A 153 -1.09 -6.79 16.89
C PRO A 153 -2.56 -7.21 16.83
N ASN A 154 -3.41 -6.66 17.71
CA ASN A 154 -4.85 -6.91 17.74
C ASN A 154 -5.58 -6.39 16.49
N LEU A 155 -5.06 -5.34 15.84
CA LEU A 155 -5.64 -4.74 14.64
C LEU A 155 -5.12 -5.37 13.33
N LEU A 156 -4.04 -6.16 13.38
CA LEU A 156 -3.47 -6.79 12.18
C LEU A 156 -4.46 -7.68 11.43
N SER A 157 -5.41 -8.28 12.15
CA SER A 157 -6.47 -9.10 11.53
C SER A 157 -7.36 -8.30 10.57
N LEU A 158 -7.47 -6.97 10.77
CA LEU A 158 -8.24 -6.07 9.90
C LEU A 158 -7.63 -5.94 8.50
N LEU A 159 -6.31 -6.08 8.35
CA LEU A 159 -5.61 -6.03 7.04
C LEU A 159 -6.05 -7.14 6.09
N THR A 160 -6.63 -8.21 6.62
CA THR A 160 -7.15 -9.34 5.84
C THR A 160 -8.63 -9.21 5.53
N ARG A 161 -9.22 -8.02 5.72
CA ARG A 161 -10.63 -7.77 5.48
C ARG A 161 -10.79 -6.60 4.52
N LYS A 162 -11.72 -6.76 3.57
CA LYS A 162 -12.22 -5.62 2.81
C LYS A 162 -13.09 -4.79 3.76
N GLY A 163 -12.77 -3.50 3.90
CA GLY A 163 -13.62 -2.56 4.61
C GLY A 163 -14.96 -2.39 3.88
N ILE A 164 -16.00 -2.07 4.64
CA ILE A 164 -17.34 -1.84 4.08
C ILE A 164 -17.59 -0.35 4.06
N PHE A 165 -18.16 0.12 2.97
CA PHE A 165 -18.33 1.53 2.70
C PHE A 165 -19.83 1.85 2.52
N PRO A 166 -20.37 2.87 3.20
CA PRO A 166 -21.80 3.17 3.20
C PRO A 166 -22.15 4.07 2.01
N TYR A 167 -22.18 3.48 0.81
CA TYR A 167 -22.35 4.23 -0.44
C TYR A 167 -23.64 5.06 -0.50
N GLN A 168 -24.77 4.53 -0.04
CA GLN A 168 -26.06 5.22 -0.07
C GLN A 168 -26.14 6.39 0.92
N TRP A 169 -25.49 6.23 2.08
CA TRP A 169 -25.43 7.27 3.10
C TRP A 169 -24.57 8.46 2.67
N LEU A 170 -23.49 8.21 1.91
CA LEU A 170 -22.60 9.24 1.38
C LEU A 170 -23.20 9.93 0.15
N ASN A 171 -24.37 10.54 0.31
CA ASN A 171 -25.15 11.17 -0.76
C ASN A 171 -24.97 12.69 -0.86
N SER A 172 -24.14 13.30 0.00
CA SER A 172 -23.96 14.75 0.05
C SER A 172 -22.59 15.12 0.59
N LYS A 173 -22.10 16.30 0.20
CA LYS A 173 -20.79 16.80 0.64
C LYS A 173 -20.71 17.05 2.15
N THR A 174 -21.83 17.37 2.80
CA THR A 174 -21.89 17.64 4.23
C THR A 174 -21.54 16.40 5.06
N LYS A 175 -21.80 15.21 4.54
CA LYS A 175 -21.50 13.91 5.18
C LYS A 175 -20.00 13.70 5.42
N PHE A 176 -19.13 14.32 4.62
CA PHE A 176 -17.67 14.27 4.83
C PHE A 176 -17.21 15.04 6.07
N ASN A 177 -18.04 15.95 6.60
CA ASN A 177 -17.73 16.71 7.80
C ASN A 177 -18.26 16.03 9.09
N GLU A 178 -18.98 14.92 8.96
CA GLU A 178 -19.47 14.19 10.13
C GLU A 178 -18.30 13.45 10.80
N THR A 179 -18.21 13.56 12.12
CA THR A 179 -17.13 12.98 12.93
C THR A 179 -17.50 11.66 13.57
N GLN A 180 -18.72 11.19 13.32
CA GLN A 180 -19.25 9.95 13.87
C GLN A 180 -19.50 8.96 12.74
N LEU A 181 -19.31 7.68 13.04
CA LEU A 181 -19.68 6.61 12.14
C LEU A 181 -21.19 6.68 11.80
N PRO A 182 -21.56 6.40 10.54
CA PRO A 182 -22.96 6.22 10.18
C PRO A 182 -23.62 5.14 11.02
N SER A 183 -24.94 5.21 11.14
CA SER A 183 -25.68 4.18 11.87
C SER A 183 -25.55 2.84 11.17
N ARG A 184 -25.85 1.74 11.88
CA ARG A 184 -25.69 0.42 11.28
C ARG A 184 -26.51 0.18 10.01
N LYS A 185 -27.68 0.84 9.93
CA LYS A 185 -28.61 0.74 8.79
C LYS A 185 -28.08 1.47 7.55
N ASP A 186 -27.19 2.44 7.74
CA ASP A 186 -26.65 3.29 6.67
C ASP A 186 -25.59 2.58 5.81
N PHE A 187 -25.06 1.45 6.27
CA PHE A 187 -24.14 0.60 5.51
C PHE A 187 -24.86 -0.41 4.60
N ASN A 188 -26.19 -0.37 4.53
CA ASN A 188 -26.94 -1.13 3.54
C ASN A 188 -26.57 -0.66 2.12
N SER A 189 -26.51 -1.61 1.20
CA SER A 189 -26.11 -1.33 -0.18
C SER A 189 -26.95 -2.16 -1.13
N ASP A 190 -27.68 -1.48 -2.03
CA ASP A 190 -28.42 -2.14 -3.11
C ASP A 190 -27.49 -2.89 -4.08
N LEU A 191 -26.23 -2.45 -4.21
CA LEU A 191 -25.26 -3.02 -5.15
C LEU A 191 -24.89 -4.47 -4.79
N ASP A 192 -24.83 -4.76 -3.50
CA ASP A 192 -24.42 -6.06 -2.99
C ASP A 192 -25.60 -6.85 -2.39
N GLY A 193 -26.80 -6.26 -2.37
CA GLY A 193 -28.01 -6.86 -1.78
C GLY A 193 -27.92 -7.07 -0.27
N TYR A 194 -27.03 -6.35 0.43
CA TYR A 194 -26.88 -6.46 1.87
C TYR A 194 -27.98 -5.66 2.58
N ASN A 195 -28.90 -6.38 3.22
CA ASN A 195 -29.96 -5.82 4.06
C ASN A 195 -29.66 -6.08 5.54
N TYR A 196 -29.57 -5.02 6.33
CA TYR A 196 -29.43 -5.07 7.79
C TYR A 196 -30.45 -6.01 8.44
N CYS A 197 -29.98 -6.89 9.33
CA CYS A 197 -30.86 -7.75 10.12
C CYS A 197 -31.28 -7.01 11.40
N GLU A 198 -32.53 -6.56 11.49
CA GLU A 198 -33.03 -5.74 12.59
C GLU A 198 -32.95 -6.40 13.97
N HIS A 199 -32.90 -7.73 14.05
CA HIS A 199 -33.01 -8.48 15.30
C HIS A 199 -31.67 -8.98 15.88
N GLY A 200 -30.53 -8.60 15.29
CA GLY A 200 -29.25 -9.19 15.66
C GLY A 200 -29.15 -10.62 15.15
N CYS A 201 -28.12 -10.93 14.39
CA CYS A 201 -27.94 -12.28 13.87
C CYS A 201 -27.39 -13.15 15.01
N GLU A 202 -28.22 -14.01 15.63
CA GLU A 202 -27.71 -15.06 16.54
C GLU A 202 -26.74 -16.03 15.83
N ASN A 203 -26.73 -16.01 14.50
CA ASN A 203 -25.83 -16.78 13.67
C ASN A 203 -24.47 -16.09 13.50
N LYS A 204 -23.43 -16.64 14.13
CA LYS A 204 -22.01 -16.22 13.99
C LYS A 204 -21.47 -16.29 12.55
N GLU A 205 -22.16 -16.97 11.64
CA GLU A 205 -21.81 -17.04 10.22
C GLU A 205 -22.48 -15.95 9.37
N CYS A 206 -23.38 -15.17 9.96
CA CYS A 206 -24.05 -14.06 9.30
C CYS A 206 -23.02 -13.06 8.78
N LYS A 207 -22.99 -12.85 7.46
CA LYS A 207 -22.07 -11.90 6.80
C LYS A 207 -22.20 -10.48 7.38
N HIS A 208 -23.37 -10.15 7.96
CA HIS A 208 -23.68 -8.86 8.59
C HIS A 208 -22.98 -8.61 9.94
N GLU A 209 -22.72 -9.64 10.77
CA GLU A 209 -22.00 -9.43 12.05
C GLU A 209 -20.50 -9.25 11.84
N LYS A 210 -19.94 -9.78 10.74
CA LYS A 210 -18.52 -9.60 10.38
C LYS A 210 -18.18 -8.16 9.99
N ILE A 211 -19.20 -7.33 9.74
CA ILE A 211 -19.12 -5.92 9.35
C ILE A 211 -18.84 -5.02 10.56
N TYR A 212 -19.38 -5.36 11.74
CA TYR A 212 -19.34 -4.51 12.94
C TYR A 212 -18.39 -5.03 14.01
N THR A 213 -17.11 -5.11 13.66
CA THR A 213 -16.05 -5.43 14.64
C THR A 213 -15.07 -4.29 14.87
N ILE A 214 -15.27 -3.14 14.22
CA ILE A 214 -14.45 -1.94 14.43
C ILE A 214 -15.22 -0.95 15.31
N SER A 215 -14.61 -0.53 16.41
CA SER A 215 -15.11 0.58 17.22
C SER A 215 -14.87 1.92 16.51
N GLN A 216 -15.52 3.00 16.95
CA GLN A 216 -15.20 4.35 16.48
C GLN A 216 -13.69 4.63 16.61
N LYS A 217 -13.07 4.18 17.70
CA LYS A 217 -11.61 4.27 17.92
C LYS A 217 -10.79 3.54 16.85
N ASP A 218 -11.23 2.37 16.41
CA ASP A 218 -10.54 1.60 15.36
C ASP A 218 -10.75 2.24 13.97
N TYR A 219 -11.91 2.86 13.75
CA TYR A 219 -12.19 3.63 12.55
C TYR A 219 -11.34 4.90 12.48
N ASP A 220 -11.27 5.66 13.57
CA ASP A 220 -10.46 6.88 13.67
C ASP A 220 -8.98 6.57 13.42
N PHE A 221 -8.48 5.43 13.91
CA PHE A 221 -7.12 4.97 13.63
C PHE A 221 -6.84 4.72 12.13
N ALA A 222 -7.85 4.31 11.36
CA ALA A 222 -7.68 4.10 9.92
C ALA A 222 -7.66 5.40 9.11
N TRP A 223 -8.11 6.52 9.72
CA TRP A 223 -8.21 7.84 9.09
C TRP A 223 -7.14 8.84 9.55
N THR A 224 -6.34 8.50 10.57
CA THR A 224 -5.12 9.22 11.00
C THR A 224 -3.87 8.73 10.28
#